data_AF-A0A7J2L688-F1
#
_entry.id   AF-A0A7J2L688-F1
#
_cell.length_a   1.000
_cell.length_b   1.000
_cell.length_c   1.000
_cell.angle_alpha   90.00
_cell.angle_beta   90.00
_cell.angle_gamma   90.00
#
_symmetry.space_group_name_H-M   'P 1'
#
loop_
_entity.id
_entity.type
_entity.pdbx_description
1 polymer ?
#
loop_
_entity_poly.entity_id
_entity_poly.type
_entity_poly.pdbx_seq_one_letter_code
_entity_poly.pdbx_strand_id
1 'polypeptide(L)'
;DRLKRVLLSFNVKIPTEIKTLAKDLGVNIFENRIIYRLIEDYKKWCKEEKEREIRERLEKLPRPAEIRIIPGTIFRASHPAIFGVEILRGTLKPGVLMKRKDGKIIGRIKEIQKEGKTLTEARKGDKVAVSMEEPTVGRQIKEGDILYSSLSKKDVEELKRIESYLSEDEKNLLSEL
;
A
#
# COMPACT_ATOMS: atom_id res chain seq x y z
N ASP A 1 -13.61 1.44 -19.98
CA ASP A 1 -13.85 2.04 -18.64
C ASP A 1 -14.86 1.16 -17.89
N ARG A 2 -14.50 0.63 -16.71
CA ARG A 2 -15.37 -0.26 -15.90
C ARG A 2 -16.58 0.48 -15.35
N LEU A 3 -16.44 1.77 -15.02
CA LEU A 3 -17.53 2.60 -14.49
C LEU A 3 -18.64 2.87 -15.51
N LYS A 4 -18.36 2.66 -16.80
CA LYS A 4 -19.32 2.82 -17.90
C LYS A 4 -20.00 1.52 -18.30
N ARG A 5 -19.59 0.36 -17.75
CA ARG A 5 -20.21 -0.95 -18.03
C ARG A 5 -21.36 -1.21 -17.06
N VAL A 6 -22.46 -0.50 -17.27
CA VAL A 6 -23.64 -0.57 -16.41
C VAL A 6 -24.92 -0.57 -17.23
N LEU A 7 -25.99 -1.14 -16.67
CA LEU A 7 -27.34 -1.05 -17.19
C LEU A 7 -28.18 -0.20 -16.21
N LEU A 8 -28.70 0.93 -16.68
CA LEU A 8 -29.62 1.77 -15.92
C LEU A 8 -31.06 1.48 -16.37
N SER A 9 -31.85 0.80 -15.54
CA SER A 9 -33.24 0.49 -15.82
C SER A 9 -34.17 1.41 -15.03
N PHE A 10 -34.91 2.23 -15.78
CA PHE A 10 -35.92 3.12 -15.22
C PHE A 10 -37.32 2.54 -15.43
N ASN A 11 -38.00 2.21 -14.33
CA ASN A 11 -39.40 1.74 -14.33
C ASN A 11 -39.67 0.51 -15.23
N VAL A 12 -38.65 -0.33 -15.48
CA VAL A 12 -38.75 -1.56 -16.27
C VAL A 12 -38.23 -2.74 -15.45
N LYS A 13 -39.02 -3.82 -15.39
CA LYS A 13 -38.59 -5.08 -14.77
C LYS A 13 -37.59 -5.78 -15.68
N ILE A 14 -36.44 -6.18 -15.12
CA ILE A 14 -35.42 -6.92 -15.86
C ILE A 14 -35.64 -8.42 -15.66
N PRO A 15 -35.73 -9.22 -16.74
CA PRO A 15 -35.83 -10.68 -16.66
C PRO A 15 -34.65 -11.32 -15.92
N THR A 16 -34.89 -12.44 -15.23
CA THR A 16 -33.86 -13.14 -14.45
C THR A 16 -32.67 -13.57 -15.32
N GLU A 17 -32.92 -14.02 -16.54
CA GLU A 17 -31.88 -14.42 -17.51
C GLU A 17 -30.89 -13.28 -17.79
N ILE A 18 -31.39 -12.05 -17.91
CA ILE A 18 -30.55 -10.86 -18.11
C ILE A 18 -29.76 -10.52 -16.85
N LYS A 19 -30.34 -10.71 -15.65
CA LYS A 19 -29.62 -10.51 -14.38
C LYS A 19 -28.47 -11.51 -14.23
N THR A 20 -28.69 -12.77 -14.61
CA THR A 20 -27.64 -13.81 -14.61
C THR A 20 -26.54 -13.47 -15.61
N LEU A 21 -26.91 -13.15 -16.85
CA LEU A 21 -25.95 -12.78 -17.89
C LEU A 21 -25.12 -11.55 -17.51
N ALA A 22 -25.76 -10.53 -16.93
CA ALA A 22 -25.06 -9.33 -16.48
C ALA A 22 -24.03 -9.65 -15.38
N LYS A 23 -24.36 -10.55 -14.45
CA LYS A 23 -23.43 -11.02 -13.41
C LYS A 23 -22.22 -11.73 -14.03
N ASP A 24 -22.45 -12.63 -14.98
CA ASP A 24 -21.38 -13.39 -15.64
C ASP A 24 -20.45 -12.49 -16.47
N LEU A 25 -21.01 -11.44 -17.08
CA LEU A 25 -20.26 -10.43 -17.83
C LEU A 25 -19.67 -9.32 -16.95
N GLY A 26 -19.94 -9.30 -15.64
CA GLY A 26 -19.48 -8.27 -14.71
C GLY A 26 -20.10 -6.88 -14.97
N VAL A 27 -21.33 -6.84 -15.49
CA VAL A 27 -22.10 -5.62 -15.74
C VAL A 27 -23.02 -5.35 -14.55
N ASN A 28 -22.91 -4.16 -13.95
CA ASN A 28 -23.78 -3.79 -12.84
C ASN A 28 -25.12 -3.24 -13.34
N ILE A 29 -26.19 -3.67 -12.70
CA ILE A 29 -27.55 -3.26 -13.01
C ILE A 29 -28.07 -2.35 -11.89
N PHE A 30 -28.57 -1.18 -12.26
CA PHE A 30 -29.30 -0.27 -11.37
C PHE A 30 -30.75 -0.24 -11.82
N GLU A 31 -31.67 -0.56 -10.92
CA GLU A 31 -33.11 -0.64 -11.20
C GLU A 31 -33.85 0.30 -10.25
N ASN A 32 -34.55 1.31 -10.77
CA ASN A 32 -35.32 2.22 -9.94
C ASN A 32 -36.52 2.80 -10.70
N ARG A 33 -37.59 3.17 -9.98
CA ARG A 33 -38.77 3.83 -10.57
C ARG A 33 -38.68 5.35 -10.51
N ILE A 34 -37.61 5.88 -9.95
CA ILE A 34 -37.38 7.30 -9.69
C ILE A 34 -36.02 7.68 -10.28
N ILE A 35 -36.00 8.64 -11.22
CA ILE A 35 -34.80 9.00 -11.98
C ILE A 35 -33.67 9.49 -11.06
N TYR A 36 -33.95 10.36 -10.09
CA TYR A 36 -32.90 10.89 -9.22
C TYR A 36 -32.25 9.81 -8.35
N ARG A 37 -33.04 8.86 -7.82
CA ARG A 37 -32.50 7.71 -7.07
C ARG A 37 -31.63 6.82 -7.94
N LEU A 38 -32.05 6.54 -9.18
CA LEU A 38 -31.26 5.76 -10.13
C LEU A 38 -29.88 6.41 -10.38
N ILE A 39 -29.86 7.73 -10.55
CA ILE A 39 -28.63 8.50 -10.74
C ILE A 39 -27.78 8.53 -9.47
N GLU A 40 -28.40 8.70 -8.29
CA GLU A 40 -27.72 8.67 -6.99
C GLU A 40 -27.08 7.31 -6.73
N ASP A 41 -27.79 6.21 -6.95
CA ASP A 41 -27.29 4.85 -6.79
C ASP A 41 -26.07 4.59 -7.68
N TYR A 42 -26.15 5.01 -8.96
CA TYR A 42 -25.02 4.91 -9.89
C TYR A 42 -23.82 5.76 -9.46
N LYS A 43 -24.05 7.02 -9.06
CA LYS A 43 -22.98 7.93 -8.61
C LYS A 43 -22.32 7.43 -7.33
N LYS A 44 -23.11 6.90 -6.39
CA LYS A 44 -22.63 6.29 -5.14
C LYS A 44 -21.73 5.10 -5.45
N TRP A 45 -22.21 4.18 -6.30
CA TRP A 45 -21.39 3.04 -6.74
C TRP A 45 -20.11 3.49 -7.44
N CYS A 46 -20.17 4.48 -8.33
CA CYS A 46 -18.97 5.01 -9.00
C CYS A 46 -17.95 5.57 -7.99
N LYS A 47 -18.42 6.24 -6.94
CA LYS A 47 -17.55 6.78 -5.88
C LYS A 47 -16.90 5.64 -5.10
N GLU A 48 -17.69 4.68 -4.63
CA GLU A 48 -17.20 3.51 -3.89
C GLU A 48 -16.20 2.67 -4.70
N GLU A 49 -16.47 2.49 -5.99
CA GLU A 49 -15.61 1.73 -6.89
C GLU A 49 -14.26 2.44 -7.12
N LYS A 50 -14.27 3.77 -7.29
CA LYS A 50 -13.05 4.58 -7.36
C LYS A 50 -12.27 4.53 -6.05
N GLU A 51 -12.95 4.64 -4.91
CA GLU A 51 -12.31 4.54 -3.59
C GLU A 51 -11.69 3.16 -3.38
N ARG A 52 -12.35 2.08 -3.83
CA ARG A 52 -11.80 0.72 -3.79
C ARG A 52 -10.56 0.60 -4.67
N GLU A 53 -10.60 1.10 -5.90
CA GLU A 53 -9.45 1.09 -6.80
C GLU A 53 -8.25 1.85 -6.21
N ILE A 54 -8.50 3.02 -5.61
CA ILE A 54 -7.46 3.80 -4.93
C ILE A 54 -6.90 3.02 -3.72
N ARG A 55 -7.74 2.36 -2.93
CA ARG A 55 -7.32 1.56 -1.77
C ARG A 55 -6.46 0.37 -2.20
N GLU A 56 -6.89 -0.39 -3.20
CA GLU A 56 -6.14 -1.52 -3.75
C GLU A 56 -4.77 -1.08 -4.30
N ARG A 57 -4.71 0.12 -4.91
CA ARG A 57 -3.44 0.72 -5.35
C ARG A 57 -2.56 1.11 -4.15
N LEU A 58 -3.11 1.78 -3.14
CA LEU A 58 -2.40 2.18 -1.91
C LEU A 58 -1.83 0.98 -1.14
N GLU A 59 -2.52 -0.15 -1.16
CA GLU A 59 -2.05 -1.39 -0.53
C GLU A 59 -0.80 -1.93 -1.22
N LYS A 60 -0.76 -1.90 -2.55
CA LYS A 60 0.34 -2.45 -3.37
C LYS A 60 1.53 -1.51 -3.50
N LEU A 61 1.31 -0.21 -3.37
CA LEU A 61 2.35 0.80 -3.63
C LEU A 61 3.34 0.86 -2.44
N PRO A 62 4.66 0.81 -2.70
CA PRO A 62 5.64 1.01 -1.65
C PRO A 62 5.52 2.43 -1.08
N ARG A 63 5.60 2.55 0.24
CA ARG A 63 5.48 3.83 0.95
C ARG A 63 6.86 4.40 1.30
N PRO A 64 7.02 5.73 1.33
CA PRO A 64 8.22 6.36 1.87
C PRO A 64 8.37 5.99 3.35
N ALA A 65 9.52 5.43 3.72
CA ALA A 65 9.88 5.13 5.10
C ALA A 65 11.35 5.46 5.35
N GLU A 66 11.62 6.00 6.53
CA GLU A 66 12.95 6.15 7.10
C GLU A 66 13.00 5.34 8.39
N ILE A 67 13.92 4.39 8.47
CA ILE A 67 14.02 3.45 9.59
C ILE A 67 15.42 3.44 10.16
N ARG A 68 15.53 3.21 11.47
CA ARG A 68 16.80 3.04 12.18
C ARG A 68 16.89 1.65 12.77
N ILE A 69 18.02 0.97 12.57
CA ILE A 69 18.29 -0.32 13.21
C ILE A 69 18.56 -0.08 14.69
N ILE A 70 17.78 -0.71 15.57
CA ILE A 70 17.88 -0.51 17.02
C ILE A 70 19.10 -1.29 17.55
N PRO A 71 20.04 -0.66 18.26
CA PRO A 71 21.17 -1.35 18.86
C PRO A 71 20.75 -2.44 19.86
N GLY A 72 21.50 -3.55 19.89
CA GLY A 72 21.22 -4.72 20.74
C GLY A 72 20.03 -5.57 20.31
N THR A 73 19.43 -5.31 19.13
CA THR A 73 18.23 -6.05 18.67
C THR A 73 18.48 -6.89 17.42
N ILE A 74 19.68 -7.45 17.28
CA ILE A 74 20.01 -8.36 16.18
C ILE A 74 19.69 -9.80 16.61
N PHE A 75 18.61 -10.36 16.07
CA PHE A 75 18.15 -11.71 16.38
C PHE A 75 18.77 -12.76 15.45
N ARG A 76 19.05 -12.38 14.20
CA ARG A 76 19.73 -13.21 13.21
C ARG A 76 20.55 -12.33 12.27
N ALA A 77 21.80 -12.70 12.04
CA ALA A 77 22.72 -11.87 11.25
C ALA A 77 22.49 -11.94 9.73
N SER A 78 22.02 -13.07 9.17
CA SER A 78 21.74 -13.23 7.74
C SER A 78 20.84 -14.45 7.45
N HIS A 79 20.33 -14.56 6.21
CA HIS A 79 19.56 -15.70 5.70
C HIS A 79 18.34 -16.15 6.55
N PRO A 80 17.30 -15.31 6.68
CA PRO A 80 17.28 -13.86 6.49
C PRO A 80 17.89 -13.14 7.70
N ALA A 81 18.44 -11.95 7.53
CA ALA A 81 18.75 -11.09 8.66
C ALA A 81 17.45 -10.69 9.38
N ILE A 82 17.42 -10.81 10.70
CA ILE A 82 16.27 -10.44 11.54
C ILE A 82 16.77 -9.48 12.60
N PHE A 83 16.23 -8.27 12.61
CA PHE A 83 16.66 -7.21 13.52
C PHE A 83 15.53 -6.25 13.86
N GLY A 84 15.62 -5.63 15.03
CA GLY A 84 14.70 -4.57 15.45
C GLY A 84 14.98 -3.26 14.73
N VAL A 85 13.92 -2.57 14.34
CA VAL A 85 13.97 -1.24 13.73
C VAL A 85 12.95 -0.32 14.38
N GLU A 86 13.28 0.97 14.40
CA GLU A 86 12.37 2.05 14.74
C GLU A 86 12.02 2.83 13.48
N ILE A 87 10.74 3.08 13.25
CA ILE A 87 10.29 3.90 12.14
C ILE A 87 10.42 5.38 12.53
N LEU A 88 11.37 6.08 11.91
CA LEU A 88 11.63 7.50 12.20
C LEU A 88 10.62 8.40 11.48
N ARG A 89 10.32 8.08 10.22
CA ARG A 89 9.35 8.80 9.38
C ARG A 89 8.63 7.84 8.43
N GLY A 90 7.39 8.17 8.11
CA GLY A 90 6.57 7.50 7.12
C GLY A 90 6.02 6.14 7.54
N THR A 91 5.74 5.30 6.55
CA THR A 91 5.09 3.99 6.73
C THR A 91 5.93 2.91 6.06
N LEU A 92 6.40 1.93 6.83
CA LEU A 92 7.08 0.76 6.32
C LEU A 92 6.07 -0.34 5.99
N LYS A 93 6.18 -0.94 4.80
CA LYS A 93 5.39 -2.11 4.39
C LYS A 93 6.30 -3.28 3.99
N PRO A 94 5.83 -4.53 4.12
CA PRO A 94 6.48 -5.67 3.49
C PRO A 94 6.63 -5.45 1.97
N GLY A 95 7.68 -6.02 1.39
CA GLY A 95 8.00 -5.93 -0.04
C GLY A 95 8.76 -4.67 -0.46
N VAL A 96 8.91 -3.67 0.40
CA VAL A 96 9.64 -2.44 0.10
C VAL A 96 11.15 -2.70 0.04
N LEU A 97 11.81 -2.19 -1.01
CA LEU A 97 13.27 -2.17 -1.11
C LEU A 97 13.83 -1.06 -0.24
N MET A 98 14.92 -1.34 0.47
CA MET A 98 15.60 -0.39 1.35
C MET A 98 16.97 -0.01 0.78
N LYS A 99 17.32 1.27 0.87
CA LYS A 99 18.61 1.85 0.47
C LYS A 99 19.27 2.57 1.64
N ARG A 100 20.60 2.68 1.63
CA ARG A 100 21.34 3.60 2.49
C ARG A 100 21.28 5.02 1.94
N LYS A 101 21.73 5.99 2.73
CA LYS A 101 21.84 7.40 2.34
C LYS A 101 22.73 7.62 1.10
N ASP A 102 23.71 6.76 0.87
CA ASP A 102 24.58 6.76 -0.31
C ASP A 102 23.90 6.20 -1.58
N GLY A 103 22.62 5.80 -1.49
CA GLY A 103 21.84 5.24 -2.59
C GLY A 103 22.02 3.74 -2.79
N LYS A 104 22.92 3.08 -2.06
CA LYS A 104 23.15 1.64 -2.20
C LYS A 104 21.94 0.84 -1.71
N ILE A 105 21.42 -0.04 -2.57
CA ILE A 105 20.35 -0.98 -2.21
C ILE A 105 20.90 -2.02 -1.23
N ILE A 106 20.16 -2.22 -0.14
CA ILE A 106 20.48 -3.16 0.93
C ILE A 106 19.71 -4.46 0.79
N GLY A 107 18.44 -4.38 0.41
CA GLY A 107 17.58 -5.54 0.26
C GLY A 107 16.12 -5.18 0.39
N ARG A 108 15.26 -6.19 0.47
CA ARG A 108 13.81 -6.05 0.57
C ARG A 108 13.33 -6.47 1.95
N ILE A 109 12.40 -5.70 2.52
CA ILE A 109 11.66 -6.12 3.72
C ILE A 109 10.79 -7.32 3.35
N LYS A 110 11.08 -8.49 3.92
CA LYS A 110 10.30 -9.70 3.72
C LYS A 110 9.09 -9.74 4.63
N GLU A 111 9.29 -9.47 5.91
CA GLU A 111 8.24 -9.50 6.93
C GLU A 111 8.48 -8.45 8.01
N ILE A 112 7.39 -7.96 8.60
CA ILE A 112 7.38 -7.05 9.75
C ILE A 112 6.61 -7.75 10.87
N GLN A 113 7.15 -7.76 12.08
CA GLN A 113 6.53 -8.37 13.25
C GLN A 113 6.58 -7.44 14.47
N LYS A 114 5.51 -7.46 15.25
CA LYS A 114 5.44 -6.81 16.58
C LYS A 114 4.87 -7.83 17.56
N GLU A 115 5.63 -8.15 18.60
CA GLU A 115 5.20 -9.09 19.66
C GLU A 115 4.71 -10.44 19.11
N GLY A 116 5.41 -10.99 18.11
CA GLY A 116 5.08 -12.27 17.49
C GLY A 116 3.91 -12.24 16.49
N LYS A 117 3.31 -11.08 16.22
CA LYS A 117 2.26 -10.91 15.21
C LYS A 117 2.81 -10.24 13.96
N THR A 118 2.54 -10.83 12.79
CA THR A 118 2.87 -10.24 11.49
C THR A 118 2.04 -8.98 11.24
N LEU A 119 2.68 -7.92 10.79
CA LEU A 119 2.05 -6.64 10.46
C LEU A 119 2.06 -6.39 8.95
N THR A 120 0.98 -5.79 8.45
CA THR A 120 0.89 -5.32 7.06
C THR A 120 1.56 -3.97 6.87
N GLU A 121 1.72 -3.18 7.93
CA GLU A 121 2.44 -1.92 7.96
C GLU A 121 2.94 -1.56 9.37
N ALA A 122 3.98 -0.74 9.45
CA ALA A 122 4.46 -0.10 10.66
C ALA A 122 4.65 1.40 10.40
N ARG A 123 4.26 2.24 11.35
CA ARG A 123 4.23 3.71 11.17
C ARG A 123 5.26 4.39 12.06
N LYS A 124 5.52 5.67 11.80
CA LYS A 124 6.38 6.52 12.64
C LYS A 124 6.18 6.28 14.14
N GLY A 125 7.28 6.03 14.85
CA GLY A 125 7.33 5.75 16.28
C GLY A 125 7.22 4.26 16.63
N ASP A 126 6.76 3.40 15.70
CA ASP A 126 6.73 1.97 15.94
C ASP A 126 8.15 1.39 16.05
N LYS A 127 8.31 0.46 17.00
CA LYS A 127 9.48 -0.41 17.14
C LYS A 127 9.05 -1.83 16.82
N VAL A 128 9.61 -2.40 15.76
CA VAL A 128 9.20 -3.68 15.18
C VAL A 128 10.41 -4.51 14.79
N ALA A 129 10.26 -5.83 14.75
CA ALA A 129 11.25 -6.70 14.14
C ALA A 129 10.98 -6.79 12.63
N VAL A 130 12.03 -6.73 11.82
CA VAL A 130 11.93 -6.94 10.37
C VAL A 130 12.85 -8.07 9.93
N SER A 131 12.47 -8.74 8.85
CA SER A 131 13.34 -9.70 8.17
C SER A 131 13.73 -9.20 6.78
N MET A 132 14.99 -9.39 6.40
CA MET A 132 15.53 -9.08 5.06
C MET A 132 16.44 -10.22 4.61
N GLU A 133 16.28 -10.71 3.38
CA GLU A 133 17.05 -11.86 2.89
C GLU A 133 18.49 -11.50 2.51
N GLU A 134 18.68 -10.32 1.94
CA GLU A 134 19.90 -9.92 1.25
C GLU A 134 21.05 -9.44 2.17
N PRO A 135 20.81 -8.62 3.21
CA PRO A 135 21.91 -8.08 3.99
C PRO A 135 22.46 -9.06 5.02
N THR A 136 23.74 -8.90 5.36
CA THR A 136 24.34 -9.48 6.57
C THR A 136 24.64 -8.36 7.56
N VAL A 137 24.11 -8.47 8.78
CA VAL A 137 24.39 -7.54 9.88
C VAL A 137 25.86 -7.66 10.28
N GLY A 138 26.53 -6.52 10.44
CA GLY A 138 27.98 -6.40 10.68
C GLY A 138 28.79 -6.18 9.39
N ARG A 139 28.21 -6.42 8.21
CA ARG A 139 28.89 -6.24 6.91
C ARG A 139 28.21 -5.19 6.04
N GLN A 140 26.99 -5.43 5.58
CA GLN A 140 26.25 -4.49 4.72
C GLN A 140 25.47 -3.46 5.53
N ILE A 141 25.00 -3.85 6.72
CA ILE A 141 24.27 -3.02 7.67
C ILE A 141 24.83 -3.22 9.08
N LYS A 142 24.70 -2.21 9.93
CA LYS A 142 25.13 -2.24 11.33
C LYS A 142 24.03 -1.68 12.24
N GLU A 143 24.13 -1.98 13.52
CA GLU A 143 23.29 -1.32 14.52
C GLU A 143 23.42 0.21 14.43
N GLY A 144 22.30 0.91 14.54
CA GLY A 144 22.24 2.37 14.40
C GLY A 144 22.23 2.88 12.96
N ASP A 145 22.47 2.05 11.94
CA ASP A 145 22.33 2.49 10.53
C ASP A 145 20.89 2.96 10.25
N ILE A 146 20.79 3.98 9.40
CA ILE A 146 19.53 4.50 8.88
C ILE A 146 19.36 4.01 7.45
N LEU A 147 18.18 3.45 7.17
CA LEU A 147 17.77 2.99 5.85
C LEU A 147 16.52 3.75 5.40
N TYR A 148 16.41 3.91 4.09
CA TYR A 148 15.34 4.64 3.42
C TYR A 148 14.64 3.74 2.41
N SER A 149 13.34 3.93 2.16
CA SER A 149 12.66 3.28 1.05
C SER A 149 13.34 3.65 -0.28
N SER A 150 13.62 2.64 -1.10
CA SER A 150 14.03 2.79 -2.49
C SER A 150 12.80 2.76 -3.38
N LEU A 151 12.38 3.93 -3.82
CA LEU A 151 11.21 4.12 -4.67
C LEU A 151 11.65 4.35 -6.12
N SER A 152 11.02 3.67 -7.07
CA SER A 152 11.25 3.93 -8.49
C SER A 152 10.58 5.24 -8.91
N LYS A 153 10.99 5.80 -10.06
CA LYS A 153 10.33 6.99 -10.63
C LYS A 153 8.82 6.79 -10.80
N LYS A 154 8.40 5.58 -11.17
CA LYS A 154 7.00 5.20 -11.32
C LYS A 154 6.28 5.20 -9.97
N ASP A 155 6.91 4.69 -8.92
CA ASP A 155 6.32 4.71 -7.57
C ASP A 155 6.11 6.14 -7.08
N VAL A 156 7.11 7.01 -7.30
CA VAL A 156 7.01 8.44 -6.93
C VAL A 156 5.89 9.14 -7.69
N GLU A 157 5.75 8.88 -9.00
CA GLU A 157 4.67 9.48 -9.79
C GLU A 157 3.28 9.01 -9.32
N GLU A 158 3.11 7.72 -9.04
CA GLU A 158 1.86 7.18 -8.52
C GLU A 158 1.55 7.69 -7.11
N LEU A 159 2.56 7.81 -6.23
CA LEU A 159 2.40 8.39 -4.89
C LEU A 159 1.95 9.86 -4.96
N LYS A 160 2.46 10.64 -5.92
CA LYS A 160 2.02 12.03 -6.15
C LYS A 160 0.57 12.12 -6.62
N ARG A 161 0.09 11.17 -7.43
CA ARG A 161 -1.32 11.12 -7.87
C ARG A 161 -2.30 10.88 -6.71
N ILE A 162 -1.82 10.27 -5.63
CA ILE A 162 -2.59 9.95 -4.42
C ILE A 162 -2.05 10.68 -3.18
N GLU A 163 -1.43 11.85 -3.38
CA GLU A 163 -0.77 12.62 -2.32
C GLU A 163 -1.70 12.98 -1.15
N SER A 164 -3.01 13.12 -1.40
CA SER A 164 -4.04 13.33 -0.38
C SER A 164 -4.16 12.17 0.63
N TYR A 165 -3.59 11.00 0.32
CA TYR A 165 -3.56 9.80 1.16
C TYR A 165 -2.19 9.56 1.81
N LEU A 166 -1.26 10.51 1.70
CA LEU A 166 0.04 10.50 2.39
C LEU A 166 -0.04 11.35 3.65
N SER A 167 0.58 10.89 4.73
CA SER A 167 0.83 11.73 5.89
C SER A 167 1.86 12.81 5.56
N GLU A 168 1.90 13.88 6.35
CA GLU A 168 2.79 15.02 6.06
C GLU A 168 4.27 14.62 6.10
N ASP A 169 4.63 13.70 6.99
CA ASP A 169 5.99 13.15 7.06
C ASP A 169 6.33 12.26 5.86
N GLU A 170 5.36 11.55 5.27
CA GLU A 170 5.58 10.80 4.03
C GLU A 170 5.77 11.73 2.84
N LYS A 171 5.03 12.84 2.77
CA LYS A 171 5.20 13.84 1.69
C LYS A 171 6.58 14.49 1.76
N ASN A 172 6.97 14.93 2.96
CA ASN A 172 8.30 15.51 3.18
C ASN A 172 9.40 14.51 2.82
N LEU A 173 9.27 13.25 3.27
CA LEU A 173 10.21 12.20 2.90
C LEU A 173 10.24 11.90 1.41
N LEU A 174 9.10 11.86 0.73
CA LEU A 174 9.05 11.65 -0.71
C LEU A 174 9.77 12.75 -1.49
N SER A 175 9.82 13.98 -0.97
CA SER A 175 10.54 15.10 -1.60
C SER A 175 12.07 15.03 -1.42
N GLU A 176 12.54 14.30 -0.40
CA GLU A 176 13.96 14.13 -0.06
C GLU A 176 14.60 12.89 -0.70
N LEU A 177 13.79 11.91 -1.16
CA LEU A 177 14.22 10.59 -1.64
C LEU A 177 14.57 10.50 -3.13
#